data_AF-A0A947RT65-F1
#
_entry.id   AF-A0A947RT65-F1
#
_cell.length_a   1.000
_cell.length_b   1.000
_cell.length_c   1.000
_cell.angle_alpha   90.00
_cell.angle_beta   90.00
_cell.angle_gamma   90.00
#
_symmetry.space_group_name_H-M   'P 1'
#
loop_
_entity.id
_entity.type
_entity.pdbx_description
1 polymer ?
#
loop_
_entity_poly.entity_id
_entity_poly.type
_entity_poly.pdbx_seq_one_letter_code
_entity_poly.pdbx_strand_id
1 'polypeptide(L)' 'RGGVLYFDLWAANRSALERAGAAAGAVRVDGRCTICGRGFPSYRREGERAGRFGVVVGCPR' A
#
# COMPACT_ATOMS: atom_id res chain seq x y z
N ARG A 1 20.50 1.06 16.75
CA ARG A 1 21.36 1.92 15.90
C ARG A 1 20.46 2.79 15.03
N GLY A 2 20.60 4.12 15.09
CA GLY A 2 20.02 5.06 14.12
C GLY A 2 18.57 5.54 14.31
N GLY A 3 17.77 4.98 15.23
CA GLY A 3 16.42 5.49 15.56
C GLY A 3 15.38 5.46 14.44
N VAL A 4 15.74 5.07 13.21
CA VAL A 4 14.83 4.98 12.07
C VAL A 4 14.19 3.60 12.04
N LEU A 5 12.86 3.57 12.12
CA LEU A 5 12.07 2.37 11.92
C LEU A 5 11.63 2.29 10.45
N TYR A 6 11.94 1.16 9.81
CA TYR A 6 11.32 0.81 8.54
C TYR A 6 10.00 0.09 8.82
N PHE A 7 8.91 0.57 8.24
CA PHE A 7 7.59 0.01 8.46
C PHE A 7 7.00 -0.52 7.14
N ASP A 8 6.80 -1.83 7.08
CA ASP A 8 6.16 -2.49 5.96
C ASP A 8 4.63 -2.42 6.11
N LEU A 9 4.04 -1.44 5.40
CA LEU A 9 2.60 -1.24 5.38
C LEU A 9 1.84 -2.39 4.71
N TRP A 10 2.46 -3.13 3.76
CA TRP A 10 1.80 -4.25 3.11
C TRP A 10 1.69 -5.45 4.04
N ALA A 11 2.79 -5.82 4.70
CA ALA A 11 2.79 -6.92 5.67
C ALA A 11 1.84 -6.63 6.85
N ALA A 12 1.85 -5.40 7.37
CA ALA A 12 0.95 -5.00 8.45
C ALA A 12 -0.53 -5.15 8.06
N ASN A 13 -0.93 -4.69 6.88
CA ASN A 13 -2.32 -4.80 6.41
C ASN A 13 -2.72 -6.24 6.06
N ARG A 14 -1.85 -7.02 5.41
CA ARG A 14 -2.12 -8.46 5.17
C ARG A 14 -2.41 -9.17 6.49
N SER A 15 -1.55 -8.97 7.48
CA SER A 15 -1.70 -9.58 8.81
C SER A 15 -2.99 -9.13 9.49
N ALA A 16 -3.39 -7.87 9.34
CA ALA A 16 -4.67 -7.37 9.87
C ALA A 16 -5.88 -8.03 9.18
N LEU A 17 -5.84 -8.20 7.86
CA LEU A 17 -6.91 -8.87 7.10
C LEU A 17 -7.03 -10.35 7.45
N GLU A 18 -5.91 -11.06 7.59
CA GLU A 18 -5.89 -12.47 7.99
C GLU A 18 -6.47 -12.64 9.41
N ARG A 19 -6.10 -11.77 10.36
CA ARG A 19 -6.73 -11.75 11.70
C ARG A 19 -8.22 -11.43 11.67
N ALA A 20 -8.68 -10.68 10.67
CA ALA A 20 -10.09 -10.40 10.46
C ALA A 20 -10.85 -11.57 9.79
N GLY A 21 -10.17 -12.67 9.47
CA GLY A 21 -10.78 -13.88 8.90
C GLY A 21 -10.62 -14.03 7.40
N ALA A 22 -9.85 -13.17 6.73
CA ALA A 22 -9.49 -13.41 5.32
C ALA A 22 -8.70 -14.73 5.21
N ALA A 23 -9.09 -15.59 4.26
CA ALA A 23 -8.40 -16.86 4.05
C ALA A 23 -6.94 -16.65 3.67
N ALA A 24 -6.06 -17.52 4.17
CA ALA A 24 -4.66 -17.54 3.78
C ALA A 24 -4.55 -17.66 2.25
N GLY A 25 -3.87 -16.71 1.62
CA GLY A 25 -3.70 -16.67 0.16
C GLY A 25 -4.78 -15.90 -0.61
N ALA A 26 -5.86 -15.44 0.02
CA ALA A 26 -6.85 -14.56 -0.61
C ALA A 26 -6.33 -13.12 -0.79
N VAL A 27 -5.29 -12.73 -0.05
CA VAL A 27 -4.67 -11.40 -0.14
C VAL A 27 -3.51 -11.41 -1.14
N ARG A 28 -3.71 -10.78 -2.29
CA ARG A 28 -2.65 -10.52 -3.27
C ARG A 28 -2.05 -9.14 -3.04
N VAL A 29 -0.72 -9.04 -3.05
CA VAL A 29 0.02 -7.78 -2.91
C VAL A 29 0.66 -7.43 -4.25
N ASP A 30 0.36 -6.23 -4.76
CA ASP A 30 0.85 -5.72 -6.04
C ASP A 30 2.36 -5.43 -6.04
N GLY A 31 2.92 -5.04 -4.89
CA GLY A 31 4.37 -4.86 -4.70
C GLY A 31 4.97 -3.58 -5.31
N ARG A 32 4.19 -2.73 -6.00
CA ARG A 32 4.71 -1.45 -6.51
C ARG A 32 4.78 -0.39 -5.41
N CYS A 33 5.99 0.09 -5.14
CA CYS A 33 6.22 1.17 -4.19
C CYS A 33 6.01 2.55 -4.84
N THR A 34 5.14 3.38 -4.25
CA THR A 34 4.90 4.76 -4.73
C THR A 34 6.13 5.66 -4.58
N ILE A 35 7.00 5.40 -3.61
CA ILE A 35 8.24 6.16 -3.39
C ILE A 35 9.33 5.79 -4.42
N CYS A 36 9.50 4.51 -4.75
CA CYS A 36 10.60 4.02 -5.58
C CYS A 36 10.37 4.18 -7.09
N GLY A 37 9.11 4.12 -7.55
CA GLY A 37 8.75 4.18 -8.97
C GLY A 37 8.29 5.55 -9.44
N ARG A 38 8.17 5.73 -10.76
CA ARG A 38 7.62 6.93 -11.42
C ARG A 38 6.14 6.82 -11.82
N GLY A 39 5.51 5.66 -11.62
CA GLY A 39 4.13 5.41 -12.08
C GLY A 39 3.04 5.96 -11.17
N PHE A 40 3.38 6.45 -9.97
CA PHE A 40 2.43 6.96 -8.99
C PHE A 40 2.97 8.19 -8.27
N PRO A 41 2.10 9.16 -7.92
CA PRO A 41 2.48 10.28 -7.06
C PRO A 41 2.82 9.78 -5.65
N SER A 42 3.80 10.41 -5.00
CA SER A 42 4.21 10.05 -3.64
C SER A 42 4.36 11.27 -2.76
N TYR A 43 3.50 11.39 -1.75
CA TYR A 43 3.56 12.48 -0.77
C TYR A 43 4.89 12.51 -0.01
N ARG A 44 5.46 11.34 0.32
CA ARG A 44 6.77 11.28 1.01
C ARG A 44 7.91 11.84 0.16
N ARG A 45 7.81 11.74 -1.17
CA ARG A 45 8.83 12.22 -2.11
C ARG A 45 8.58 13.66 -2.55
N GLU A 46 7.33 14.02 -2.83
CA GLU A 46 6.96 15.27 -3.51
C GLU A 46 6.32 16.31 -2.58
N GLY A 47 5.95 15.93 -1.36
CA GLY A 47 5.27 16.79 -0.39
C GLY A 47 3.87 17.20 -0.84
N GLU A 48 3.50 18.43 -0.52
CA GLU A 48 2.18 19.00 -0.83
C GLU A 48 1.86 19.07 -2.33
N ARG A 49 2.89 19.05 -3.17
CA ARG A 49 2.74 19.06 -4.64
C ARG A 49 2.37 17.69 -5.22
N ALA A 50 2.43 16.63 -4.42
CA ALA A 50 2.09 15.29 -4.88
C ALA A 50 0.64 15.25 -5.37
N GLY A 51 0.41 14.68 -6.56
CA GLY A 51 -0.94 14.33 -7.01
C GLY A 51 -1.60 13.27 -6.12
N ARG A 52 -2.83 12.87 -6.47
CA ARG A 52 -3.55 11.75 -5.85
C ARG A 52 -4.04 10.81 -6.95
N PHE A 53 -4.10 9.53 -6.65
CA PHE A 53 -4.70 8.53 -7.51
C PHE A 53 -5.84 7.83 -6.74
N GLY A 54 -6.84 7.36 -7.47
CA GLY A 54 -7.99 6.64 -6.91
C GLY A 54 -7.87 5.13 -7.10
N VAL A 55 -8.46 4.38 -6.18
CA VAL A 55 -8.73 2.95 -6.34
C VAL A 55 -10.24 2.80 -6.57
N VAL A 56 -10.63 2.10 -7.64
CA VAL A 56 -12.02 1.89 -8.00
C VAL A 56 -12.31 0.39 -8.00
N VAL A 57 -13.39 0.00 -7.33
CA VAL A 57 -13.90 -1.38 -7.31
C VAL A 57 -15.38 -1.32 -7.68
N GLY A 58 -15.80 -2.18 -8.60
CA GLY A 58 -17.18 -2.25 -9.06
C GLY A 58 -17.58 -3.69 -9.36
N CYS A 59 -18.88 -3.96 -9.25
CA CYS A 59 -19.50 -5.19 -9.70
C CYS A 59 -20.45 -4.83 -10.85
N PRO A 60 -20.12 -5.16 -12.11
CA PRO A 60 -21.03 -4.94 -13.21
C PRO A 60 -22.28 -5.81 -13.04
N ARG A 61 -23.43 -5.29 -13.52
CA ARG A 61 -24.69 -6.03 -13.57
C ARG A 61 -24.66 -7.10 -14.65
#